data_AF-A0A2T2WAJ3-F1
#
_entry.id   AF-A0A2T2WAJ3-F1
#
_cell.length_a   1.000
_cell.length_b   1.000
_cell.length_c   1.000
_cell.angle_alpha   90.00
_cell.angle_beta   90.00
_cell.angle_gamma   90.00
#
_symmetry.space_group_name_H-M   'P 1'
#
loop_
_entity.id
_entity.type
_entity.pdbx_description
1 polymer ?
#
loop_
_entity_poly.entity_id
_entity_poly.type
_entity_poly.pdbx_seq_one_letter_code
_entity_poly.pdbx_strand_id
1 'polypeptide(L)'
;MLLALAIWLWPRPSQIGWRLAKEVAPLPLLSQMLQDNLSPTFPVDPGQMQMWRVQVTGQRQPLYLVDSRVEGSETQPLCGAIGCAFFGYIPQDSSFQRVLATYLHPHVPPGRSLIEPTTTVDNGLPRLVVNQLGAEGFQQYTLGFNGEVYEIQQIDTLARS
;
A
#
# COMPACT_ATOMS: atom_id res chain seq x y z
N MET A 1 -9.02 37.00 26.39
CA MET A 1 -7.74 37.07 25.69
C MET A 1 -7.20 35.64 25.57
N LEU A 2 -7.00 35.17 24.33
CA LEU A 2 -6.25 33.98 23.87
C LEU A 2 -6.73 32.59 24.37
N LEU A 3 -7.62 31.93 23.62
CA LEU A 3 -7.38 31.00 22.49
C LEU A 3 -6.85 29.63 22.93
N ALA A 4 -7.80 28.73 23.21
CA ALA A 4 -7.54 27.30 23.23
C ALA A 4 -7.25 26.83 21.80
N LEU A 5 -6.03 26.33 21.58
CA LEU A 5 -5.63 25.65 20.35
C LEU A 5 -6.49 24.40 20.19
N ALA A 6 -7.48 24.46 19.30
CA ALA A 6 -8.15 23.28 18.78
C ALA A 6 -7.11 22.51 17.95
N ILE A 7 -6.48 21.51 18.58
CA ILE A 7 -5.68 20.51 17.89
C ILE A 7 -6.67 19.75 17.00
N TRP A 8 -6.64 20.05 15.70
CA TRP A 8 -7.38 19.31 14.68
C TRP A 8 -6.77 17.90 14.59
N LEU A 9 -7.20 17.00 15.48
CA LEU A 9 -6.99 15.56 15.32
C LEU A 9 -7.88 15.11 14.16
N TRP A 10 -7.33 15.14 12.95
CA TRP A 10 -8.01 14.60 11.78
C TRP A 10 -8.30 13.11 12.02
N PRO A 11 -9.54 12.64 11.80
CA PRO A 11 -9.85 11.23 11.90
C PRO A 11 -9.08 10.49 10.81
N ARG A 12 -8.31 9.47 11.21
CA ARG A 12 -7.61 8.58 10.29
C ARG A 12 -8.67 7.94 9.36
N PRO A 13 -8.51 8.00 8.02
CA PRO A 13 -9.37 7.21 7.14
C PRO A 13 -9.29 5.74 7.55
N SER A 14 -10.41 5.01 7.40
CA SER A 14 -10.63 3.66 7.92
C SER A 14 -9.40 2.76 7.74
N GLN A 15 -8.70 2.56 8.86
CA GLN A 15 -7.43 1.84 8.99
C GLN A 15 -7.65 0.32 9.01
N ILE A 16 -8.60 -0.18 8.23
CA ILE A 16 -8.94 -1.61 8.27
C ILE A 16 -7.84 -2.37 7.54
N GLY A 17 -7.06 -3.14 8.29
CA GLY A 17 -6.10 -4.11 7.74
C GLY A 17 -4.64 -3.66 7.69
N TRP A 18 -4.35 -2.37 7.69
CA TRP A 18 -2.98 -1.84 7.78
C TRP A 18 -2.46 -1.89 9.22
N ARG A 19 -1.30 -2.51 9.42
CA ARG A 19 -0.59 -2.61 10.69
C ARG A 19 0.92 -2.52 10.47
N LEU A 20 1.69 -2.36 11.54
CA LEU A 20 3.15 -2.40 11.43
C LEU A 20 3.61 -3.73 10.83
N ALA A 21 4.56 -3.67 9.90
CA ALA A 21 5.00 -4.84 9.15
C ALA A 21 5.56 -5.94 10.07
N LYS A 22 6.24 -5.59 11.17
CA LYS A 22 6.72 -6.54 12.18
C LYS A 22 5.61 -7.35 12.88
N GLU A 23 4.36 -6.87 12.85
CA GLU A 23 3.22 -7.55 13.49
C GLU A 23 2.51 -8.54 12.56
N VAL A 24 2.74 -8.44 11.26
CA VAL A 24 1.93 -9.13 10.23
C VAL A 24 2.79 -9.94 9.25
N ALA A 25 3.99 -9.47 8.95
CA ALA A 25 4.87 -10.09 7.98
C ALA A 25 5.62 -11.28 8.59
N PRO A 26 5.74 -12.40 7.86
CA PRO A 26 6.73 -13.41 8.19
C PRO A 26 8.15 -12.83 8.02
N LEU A 27 9.07 -13.20 8.92
CA LEU A 27 10.44 -12.65 8.92
C LEU A 27 11.15 -12.78 7.55
N PRO A 28 11.04 -13.90 6.80
CA PRO A 28 11.65 -13.99 5.48
C PRO A 28 11.14 -12.95 4.48
N LEU A 29 9.87 -12.55 4.57
CA LEU A 29 9.32 -11.47 3.72
C LEU A 29 9.97 -10.13 4.06
N LEU A 30 10.14 -9.79 5.34
CA LEU A 30 10.79 -8.55 5.74
C LEU A 30 12.25 -8.51 5.26
N SER A 31 12.97 -9.61 5.42
CA SER A 31 14.35 -9.73 4.94
C SER A 31 14.45 -9.59 3.43
N GLN A 32 13.55 -10.23 2.67
CA GLN A 32 13.55 -10.13 1.22
C GLN A 32 13.17 -8.72 0.76
N MET A 33 12.15 -8.10 1.35
CA MET A 33 11.73 -6.73 1.02
C MET A 33 12.87 -5.73 1.23
N LEU A 34 13.68 -5.89 2.28
CA LEU A 34 14.88 -5.08 2.48
C LEU A 34 15.87 -5.27 1.33
N GLN A 35 16.20 -6.52 0.99
CA GLN A 35 17.16 -6.84 -0.07
C GLN A 35 16.70 -6.33 -1.45
N ASP A 36 15.40 -6.42 -1.73
CA ASP A 36 14.80 -6.04 -3.00
C ASP A 36 14.76 -4.53 -3.25
N ASN A 37 14.68 -3.72 -2.19
CA ASN A 37 14.29 -2.32 -2.31
C ASN A 37 15.21 -1.33 -1.58
N LEU A 38 16.02 -1.76 -0.61
CA LEU A 38 16.84 -0.88 0.21
C LEU A 38 18.32 -1.28 0.17
N SER A 39 19.20 -0.28 0.22
CA SER A 39 20.62 -0.53 0.45
C SER A 39 20.81 -1.18 1.83
N PRO A 40 21.68 -2.20 1.98
CA PRO A 40 21.99 -2.80 3.28
C PRO A 40 22.50 -1.81 4.34
N THR A 41 23.00 -0.66 3.89
CA THR A 41 23.53 0.41 4.75
C THR A 41 22.51 1.46 5.12
N PHE A 42 21.27 1.38 4.60
CA PHE A 42 20.25 2.39 4.87
C PHE A 42 19.61 2.15 6.26
N PRO A 43 19.63 3.15 7.17
CA PRO A 43 19.20 2.96 8.56
C PRO A 43 17.68 3.06 8.68
N VAL A 44 16.95 2.07 8.17
CA VAL A 44 15.50 1.97 8.32
C VAL A 44 15.10 0.60 8.83
N ASP A 45 14.29 0.60 9.89
CA ASP A 45 13.63 -0.60 10.39
C ASP A 45 12.40 -0.89 9.52
N PRO A 46 12.41 -1.93 8.66
CA PRO A 46 11.26 -2.27 7.82
C PRO A 46 10.04 -2.67 8.65
N GLY A 47 10.24 -3.06 9.91
CA GLY A 47 9.18 -3.36 10.86
C GLY A 47 8.32 -2.15 11.22
N GLN A 48 8.78 -0.92 10.92
CA GLN A 48 8.04 0.33 11.12
C GLN A 48 7.25 0.77 9.89
N MET A 49 7.39 0.07 8.76
CA MET A 49 6.52 0.26 7.60
C MET A 49 5.13 -0.30 7.88
N GLN A 50 4.14 0.11 7.10
CA GLN A 50 2.79 -0.45 7.19
C GLN A 50 2.64 -1.62 6.20
N MET A 51 1.98 -2.68 6.64
CA MET A 51 1.67 -3.85 5.83
C MET A 51 0.24 -4.30 6.09
N TRP A 52 -0.40 -4.78 5.02
CA TRP A 52 -1.70 -5.44 5.09
C TRP A 52 -1.58 -6.85 4.50
N ARG A 53 -1.78 -7.87 5.35
CA ARG A 53 -2.01 -9.25 4.91
C ARG A 53 -3.46 -9.41 4.46
N VAL A 54 -3.67 -9.33 3.17
CA VAL A 54 -4.97 -9.48 2.51
C VAL A 54 -5.27 -10.96 2.32
N GLN A 55 -6.43 -11.37 2.81
CA GLN A 55 -7.03 -12.68 2.58
C GLN A 55 -8.54 -12.50 2.41
N VAL A 56 -9.05 -12.68 1.19
CA VAL A 56 -10.49 -12.66 0.88
C VAL A 56 -10.99 -14.04 0.45
N THR A 57 -12.31 -14.24 0.45
CA THR A 57 -12.92 -15.49 -0.02
C THR A 57 -12.56 -15.75 -1.48
N GLY A 58 -12.14 -16.98 -1.80
CA GLY A 58 -11.73 -17.40 -3.15
C GLY A 58 -10.26 -17.15 -3.48
N GLN A 59 -9.52 -16.43 -2.63
CA GLN A 59 -8.09 -16.20 -2.79
C GLN A 59 -7.28 -17.46 -2.45
N ARG A 60 -6.33 -17.84 -3.31
CA ARG A 60 -5.55 -19.09 -3.15
C ARG A 60 -4.45 -18.97 -2.09
N GLN A 61 -3.88 -17.79 -1.94
CA GLN A 61 -2.78 -17.50 -1.03
C GLN A 61 -2.80 -16.02 -0.63
N PRO A 62 -2.31 -15.65 0.57
CA PRO A 62 -2.38 -14.27 1.02
C PRO A 62 -1.57 -13.33 0.12
N LEU A 63 -2.04 -12.09 0.03
CA LEU A 63 -1.31 -10.99 -0.57
C LEU A 63 -0.82 -10.07 0.55
N TYR A 64 0.46 -9.76 0.56
CA TYR A 64 1.04 -8.78 1.48
C TYR A 64 1.22 -7.47 0.75
N LEU A 65 0.34 -6.51 1.02
CA LEU A 65 0.49 -5.13 0.54
C LEU A 65 1.39 -4.37 1.49
N VAL A 66 2.35 -3.64 0.95
CA VAL A 66 3.33 -2.86 1.70
C VAL A 66 3.19 -1.40 1.32
N ASP A 67 3.11 -0.56 2.35
CA ASP A 67 3.28 0.87 2.25
C ASP A 67 4.66 1.22 2.80
N SER A 68 5.55 1.70 1.93
CA SER A 68 6.95 1.92 2.28
C SER A 68 7.17 3.07 3.25
N ARG A 69 6.13 3.82 3.60
CA ARG A 69 6.21 4.94 4.53
C ARG A 69 6.48 4.43 5.93
N VAL A 70 7.40 5.10 6.61
CA VAL A 70 7.77 4.81 8.01
C VAL A 70 7.06 5.81 8.92
N GLU A 71 6.23 5.32 9.84
CA GLU A 71 5.52 6.18 10.79
C GLU A 71 6.50 6.85 11.76
N GLY A 72 6.37 8.16 11.96
CA GLY A 72 7.21 8.92 12.89
C GLY A 72 8.64 9.21 12.40
N SER A 73 8.96 8.93 11.13
CA SER A 73 10.26 9.24 10.53
C SER A 73 10.16 10.42 9.56
N GLU A 74 11.09 11.35 9.65
CA GLU A 74 11.28 12.40 8.61
C GLU A 74 11.94 11.83 7.35
N THR A 75 12.73 10.76 7.51
CA THR A 75 13.38 10.06 6.39
C THR A 75 12.44 9.02 5.82
N GLN A 76 12.07 9.20 4.55
CA GLN A 76 11.19 8.30 3.80
C GLN A 76 11.95 7.76 2.58
N PRO A 77 12.78 6.70 2.72
CA PRO A 77 13.75 6.29 1.71
C PRO A 77 13.17 5.93 0.35
N LEU A 78 11.93 5.44 0.36
CA LEU A 78 11.23 4.94 -0.81
C LEU A 78 10.13 5.92 -1.26
N CYS A 79 10.24 7.17 -0.81
CA CYS A 79 9.41 8.27 -1.28
C CYS A 79 10.27 9.29 -2.04
N GLY A 80 9.72 9.82 -3.12
CA GLY A 80 10.34 10.86 -3.93
C GLY A 80 9.32 11.86 -4.44
N ALA A 81 9.69 12.61 -5.47
CA ALA A 81 8.84 13.67 -6.03
C ALA A 81 7.51 13.16 -6.60
N ILE A 82 7.42 11.88 -6.97
CA ILE A 82 6.25 11.26 -7.61
C ILE A 82 5.38 10.44 -6.63
N GLY A 83 5.67 10.50 -5.33
CA GLY A 83 4.97 9.73 -4.29
C GLY A 83 5.87 8.70 -3.59
N CYS A 84 5.23 7.74 -2.93
CA CYS A 84 5.87 6.69 -2.14
C CYS A 84 5.68 5.33 -2.78
N ALA A 85 6.66 4.45 -2.61
CA ALA A 85 6.59 3.10 -3.14
C ALA A 85 5.56 2.25 -2.38
N PHE A 86 4.77 1.49 -3.15
CA PHE A 86 3.88 0.45 -2.66
C PHE A 86 4.24 -0.85 -3.33
N PHE A 87 4.29 -1.92 -2.54
CA PHE A 87 4.62 -3.25 -3.03
C PHE A 87 3.51 -4.24 -2.72
N GLY A 88 3.47 -5.31 -3.49
CA GLY A 88 2.63 -6.48 -3.22
C GLY A 88 3.48 -7.73 -3.34
N TYR A 89 3.42 -8.58 -2.33
CA TYR A 89 4.14 -9.84 -2.29
C TYR A 89 3.18 -11.01 -2.07
N ILE A 90 3.50 -12.15 -2.69
CA ILE A 90 2.80 -13.42 -2.46
C ILE A 90 3.81 -14.51 -2.09
N PRO A 91 3.41 -15.53 -1.32
CA PRO A 91 4.25 -16.70 -1.11
C PRO A 91 4.57 -17.42 -2.43
N GLN A 92 5.82 -17.82 -2.62
CA GLN A 92 6.27 -18.68 -3.72
C GLN A 92 7.34 -19.64 -3.18
N ASP A 93 6.97 -20.91 -3.04
CA ASP A 93 7.79 -21.97 -2.44
C ASP A 93 8.36 -21.56 -1.06
N SER A 94 9.68 -21.40 -0.97
CA SER A 94 10.41 -20.96 0.23
C SER A 94 10.72 -19.46 0.27
N SER A 95 10.14 -18.68 -0.65
CA SER A 95 10.41 -17.25 -0.85
C SER A 95 9.11 -16.44 -1.06
N PHE A 96 9.25 -15.16 -1.38
CA PHE A 96 8.14 -14.31 -1.77
C PHE A 96 8.34 -13.78 -3.18
N GLN A 97 7.29 -13.76 -3.99
CA GLN A 97 7.30 -13.12 -5.30
C GLN A 97 6.72 -11.71 -5.17
N ARG A 98 7.44 -10.70 -5.67
CA ARG A 98 6.88 -9.36 -5.84
C ARG A 98 5.95 -9.34 -7.05
N VAL A 99 4.68 -9.04 -6.82
CA VAL A 99 3.62 -9.00 -7.84
C VAL A 99 3.06 -7.59 -8.06
N LEU A 100 3.39 -6.63 -7.20
CA LEU A 100 3.07 -5.22 -7.39
C LEU A 100 4.29 -4.38 -6.98
N ALA A 101 4.61 -3.39 -7.80
CA ALA A 101 5.55 -2.32 -7.48
C ALA A 101 5.05 -1.05 -8.16
N THR A 102 4.66 -0.04 -7.39
CA THR A 102 4.12 1.21 -7.92
C THR A 102 4.46 2.39 -7.01
N TYR A 103 4.39 3.61 -7.52
CA TYR A 103 4.50 4.83 -6.74
C TYR A 103 3.14 5.51 -6.64
N LEU A 104 2.70 5.78 -5.42
CA LEU A 104 1.42 6.42 -5.14
C LEU A 104 1.62 7.70 -4.35
N HIS A 105 0.91 8.76 -4.71
CA HIS A 105 0.80 9.96 -3.89
C HIS A 105 -0.07 9.63 -2.67
N PRO A 106 0.45 9.82 -1.44
CA PRO A 106 -0.24 9.42 -0.22
C PRO A 106 -1.46 10.27 0.14
N HIS A 107 -1.66 11.38 -0.57
CA HIS A 107 -2.72 12.34 -0.31
C HIS A 107 -3.99 11.94 -1.07
N VAL A 108 -4.96 11.42 -0.33
CA VAL A 108 -6.32 11.15 -0.82
C VAL A 108 -7.34 11.92 0.03
N PRO A 109 -8.52 12.27 -0.52
CA PRO A 109 -9.59 12.90 0.24
C PRO A 109 -10.00 12.07 1.47
N PRO A 110 -10.52 12.73 2.53
CA PRO A 110 -11.05 12.04 3.69
C PRO A 110 -12.07 10.97 3.32
N GLY A 111 -12.04 9.84 4.04
CA GLY A 111 -12.97 8.72 3.83
C GLY A 111 -12.64 7.82 2.63
N ARG A 112 -11.51 8.02 1.95
CA ARG A 112 -11.04 7.14 0.87
C ARG A 112 -9.73 6.46 1.23
N SER A 113 -9.62 5.17 0.93
CA SER A 113 -8.37 4.42 1.02
C SER A 113 -7.46 4.75 -0.16
N LEU A 114 -6.15 4.83 0.07
CA LEU A 114 -5.19 5.01 -1.01
C LEU A 114 -5.14 3.80 -1.95
N ILE A 115 -5.09 2.61 -1.36
CA ILE A 115 -5.15 1.33 -2.02
C ILE A 115 -5.92 0.36 -1.13
N GLU A 116 -6.84 -0.39 -1.72
CA GLU A 116 -7.68 -1.35 -1.00
C GLU A 116 -7.99 -2.59 -1.84
N PRO A 117 -7.99 -3.79 -1.23
CA PRO A 117 -8.42 -5.00 -1.91
C PRO A 117 -9.95 -5.04 -2.00
N THR A 118 -10.44 -5.53 -3.13
CA THR A 118 -11.86 -5.84 -3.33
C THR A 118 -12.16 -7.30 -2.95
N THR A 119 -13.44 -7.67 -2.97
CA THR A 119 -13.87 -9.07 -2.83
C THR A 119 -13.80 -9.87 -4.14
N THR A 120 -13.56 -9.21 -5.27
CA THR A 120 -13.46 -9.86 -6.59
C THR A 120 -12.06 -10.42 -6.77
N VAL A 121 -11.96 -11.71 -7.11
CA VAL A 121 -10.70 -12.43 -7.26
C VAL A 121 -10.46 -12.78 -8.72
N ASP A 122 -9.32 -12.34 -9.26
CA ASP A 122 -8.83 -12.71 -10.60
C ASP A 122 -7.52 -13.49 -10.45
N ASN A 123 -7.39 -14.60 -11.17
CA ASN A 123 -6.19 -15.45 -11.15
C ASN A 123 -5.70 -15.83 -9.73
N GLY A 124 -6.63 -15.92 -8.77
CA GLY A 124 -6.36 -16.34 -7.40
C GLY A 124 -5.96 -15.23 -6.43
N LEU A 125 -5.93 -13.96 -6.85
CA LEU A 125 -5.71 -12.78 -6.00
C LEU A 125 -6.83 -11.73 -6.15
N PRO A 126 -7.12 -10.92 -5.11
CA PRO A 126 -8.14 -9.88 -5.20
C PRO A 126 -7.75 -8.77 -6.16
N ARG A 127 -8.73 -8.16 -6.85
CA ARG A 127 -8.49 -6.86 -7.50
C ARG A 127 -8.17 -5.81 -6.45
N LEU A 128 -7.36 -4.84 -6.82
CA LEU A 128 -7.04 -3.70 -5.98
C LEU A 128 -7.68 -2.45 -6.58
N VAL A 129 -8.28 -1.63 -5.74
CA VAL A 129 -8.71 -0.28 -6.11
C VAL A 129 -7.68 0.69 -5.55
N VAL A 130 -7.18 1.56 -6.43
CA VAL A 130 -6.20 2.60 -6.09
C VAL A 130 -6.83 3.94 -6.37
N ASN A 131 -6.74 4.85 -5.42
CA ASN A 131 -7.27 6.19 -5.52
C ASN A 131 -6.12 7.20 -5.59
N GLN A 132 -6.09 8.07 -6.61
CA GLN A 132 -5.05 9.07 -6.82
C GLN A 132 -5.64 10.42 -7.23
N LEU A 133 -4.97 11.50 -6.82
CA LEU A 133 -5.25 12.81 -7.39
C LEU A 133 -4.38 13.02 -8.63
N GLY A 134 -5.01 12.97 -9.81
CA GLY A 134 -4.36 13.23 -11.10
C GLY A 134 -4.53 14.68 -11.56
N ALA A 135 -3.96 15.01 -12.73
CA ALA A 135 -4.05 16.34 -13.32
C ALA A 135 -5.48 16.76 -13.67
N GLU A 136 -6.31 15.81 -14.12
CA GLU A 136 -7.70 16.05 -14.54
C GLU A 136 -8.71 15.95 -13.39
N GLY A 137 -8.23 15.64 -12.19
CA GLY A 137 -9.06 15.41 -11.02
C GLY A 137 -8.75 14.08 -10.36
N PHE A 138 -9.67 13.63 -9.53
CA PHE A 138 -9.49 12.42 -8.76
C PHE A 138 -9.75 11.19 -9.63
N GLN A 139 -8.76 10.30 -9.72
CA GLN A 139 -8.79 9.09 -10.52
C GLN A 139 -8.84 7.85 -9.63
N GLN A 140 -9.56 6.84 -10.10
CA GLN A 140 -9.59 5.52 -9.50
C GLN A 140 -9.07 4.50 -10.51
N TYR A 141 -8.05 3.74 -10.13
CA TYR A 141 -7.51 2.64 -10.93
C TYR A 141 -7.99 1.32 -10.35
N THR A 142 -8.47 0.43 -11.21
CA THR A 142 -8.67 -0.97 -10.86
C THR A 142 -7.49 -1.77 -11.38
N LEU A 143 -6.78 -2.43 -10.46
CA LEU A 143 -5.68 -3.33 -10.76
C LEU A 143 -6.15 -4.77 -10.65
N GLY A 144 -5.81 -5.61 -11.64
CA GLY A 144 -6.05 -7.05 -11.60
C GLY A 144 -4.75 -7.83 -11.72
N PHE A 145 -4.67 -8.98 -11.07
CA PHE A 145 -3.53 -9.88 -11.17
C PHE A 145 -3.64 -10.72 -12.43
N ASN A 146 -2.65 -10.68 -13.32
CA ASN A 146 -2.67 -11.41 -14.60
C ASN A 146 -2.06 -12.82 -14.53
N GLY A 147 -1.67 -13.27 -13.33
CA GLY A 147 -0.95 -14.53 -13.10
C GLY A 147 0.53 -14.34 -12.78
N GLU A 148 1.09 -13.16 -13.07
CA GLU A 148 2.49 -12.80 -12.79
C GLU A 148 2.61 -11.49 -12.00
N VAL A 149 1.88 -10.46 -12.41
CA VAL A 149 1.89 -9.12 -11.79
C VAL A 149 0.50 -8.48 -11.78
N TYR A 150 0.34 -7.44 -10.98
CA TYR A 150 -0.82 -6.54 -11.05
C TYR A 150 -0.65 -5.54 -12.19
N GLU A 151 -1.71 -5.36 -12.98
CA GLU A 151 -1.77 -4.40 -14.08
C GLU A 151 -3.07 -3.58 -14.01
N ILE A 152 -3.05 -2.38 -14.60
CA ILE A 152 -4.23 -1.52 -14.70
C ILE A 152 -5.20 -2.14 -15.70
N GLN A 153 -6.41 -2.45 -15.22
CA GLN A 153 -7.51 -2.93 -16.05
C GLN A 153 -8.51 -1.82 -16.39
N GLN A 154 -8.69 -0.85 -15.48
CA GLN A 154 -9.64 0.23 -15.66
C GLN A 154 -9.16 1.51 -14.97
N ILE A 155 -9.48 2.65 -15.57
CA ILE A 155 -9.24 3.99 -15.03
C ILE A 155 -10.55 4.76 -15.09
N ASP A 156 -11.03 5.22 -13.95
CA ASP A 156 -12.24 6.04 -13.83
C ASP A 156 -11.87 7.43 -13.32
N THR A 157 -12.29 8.48 -14.03
CA THR A 157 -12.21 9.85 -13.52
C THR A 157 -13.46 10.14 -12.69
N LEU A 158 -13.28 10.37 -11.39
CA LEU A 158 -14.39 10.64 -10.49
C LEU A 158 -14.73 12.14 -10.52
N ALA A 159 -16.01 12.43 -10.74
CA ALA A 159 -16.51 13.80 -10.74
C ALA A 159 -16.20 14.49 -9.40
N ARG A 160 -15.86 15.78 -9.45
CA ARG A 160 -15.69 16.60 -8.24
C ARG A 160 -17.05 16.69 -7.54
N SER A 161 -17.18 16.03 -6.38
CA SER A 161 -18.32 16.15 -5.47
C SER A 161 -18.25 17.45 -4.69
#